data_AF-A0A8J9YFF8-F1
#
_entry.id   AF-A0A8J9YFF8-F1
#
_cell.length_a   1.000
_cell.length_b   1.000
_cell.length_c   1.000
_cell.angle_alpha   90.00
_cell.angle_beta   90.00
_cell.angle_gamma   90.00
#
_symmetry.space_group_name_H-M   'P 1'
#
loop_
_entity.id
_entity.type
_entity.pdbx_description
1 polymer ?
#
loop_
_entity_poly.entity_id
_entity_poly.type
_entity_poly.pdbx_seq_one_letter_code
_entity_poly.pdbx_strand_id
1 'polypeptide(L)'
;MLKDLFHLFCAIQFAYGCYYDYTYVRIPSTSTTVTPFGGKLKYLTYLNALLQTIYFFVALINDLIGTNESAPSNKPLIRRSKDILFSSLAFPLSLFVGESLNTVVWSKEVESTVKSGKKKAK
;
A
#
# COMPACT_ATOMS: atom_id res chain seq x y z
N MET A 1 5.39 -7.05 23.26
CA MET A 1 6.31 -5.89 23.24
C MET A 1 6.87 -5.60 21.86
N LEU A 2 7.75 -6.42 21.27
CA LEU A 2 8.32 -6.11 19.93
C LEU A 2 7.26 -6.10 18.82
N LYS A 3 6.30 -7.03 18.86
CA LYS A 3 5.19 -7.13 17.90
C LYS A 3 4.28 -5.90 17.99
N ASP A 4 3.91 -5.51 19.20
CA ASP A 4 3.03 -4.38 19.47
C ASP A 4 3.70 -3.05 19.04
N LEU A 5 4.99 -2.88 19.33
CA LEU A 5 5.78 -1.73 18.84
C LEU A 5 5.87 -1.70 17.32
N PHE A 6 6.04 -2.87 16.68
CA PHE A 6 6.06 -2.98 15.23
C PHE A 6 4.70 -2.62 14.61
N HIS A 7 3.58 -3.14 15.16
CA HIS A 7 2.24 -2.80 14.70
C HIS A 7 1.94 -1.31 14.88
N LEU A 8 2.34 -0.71 16.00
CA LEU A 8 2.19 0.73 16.26
C LEU A 8 3.00 1.55 15.25
N PHE A 9 4.28 1.20 15.05
CA PHE A 9 5.14 1.88 14.08
C PHE A 9 4.57 1.79 12.66
N CYS A 10 4.16 0.61 12.22
CA CYS A 10 3.56 0.40 10.91
C CYS A 10 2.22 1.16 10.77
N ALA A 11 1.37 1.17 11.80
CA ALA A 11 0.12 1.93 11.78
C ALA A 11 0.39 3.43 11.58
N ILE A 12 1.35 4.00 12.32
CA ILE A 12 1.76 5.40 12.19
C ILE A 12 2.34 5.68 10.79
N GLN A 13 3.27 4.85 10.33
CA GLN A 13 3.93 5.01 9.03
C GLN A 13 2.93 4.97 7.87
N PHE A 14 2.03 3.99 7.86
CA PHE A 14 1.03 3.85 6.79
C PHE A 14 -0.05 4.94 6.87
N ALA A 15 -0.50 5.31 8.08
CA ALA A 15 -1.44 6.42 8.25
C ALA A 15 -0.84 7.76 7.78
N TYR A 16 0.42 8.03 8.14
CA TYR A 16 1.13 9.22 7.68
C TYR A 16 1.32 9.20 6.16
N GLY A 17 1.66 8.04 5.58
CA GLY A 17 1.76 7.88 4.13
C GLY A 17 0.45 8.19 3.40
N CYS A 18 -0.69 7.66 3.90
CA CYS A 18 -2.01 7.97 3.36
C CYS A 18 -2.36 9.46 3.50
N TYR A 19 -2.10 10.06 4.66
CA TYR A 19 -2.31 11.50 4.88
C TYR A 19 -1.47 12.34 3.91
N TYR A 20 -0.18 12.04 3.80
CA TYR A 20 0.74 12.79 2.96
C TYR A 20 0.39 12.67 1.48
N ASP A 21 0.07 11.46 1.01
CA ASP A 21 -0.40 11.26 -0.37
C ASP A 21 -1.69 12.06 -0.60
N TYR A 22 -2.67 11.95 0.29
CA TYR A 22 -3.94 12.65 0.13
C TYR A 22 -3.78 14.18 0.07
N THR A 23 -2.94 14.76 0.93
CA THR A 23 -2.81 16.20 1.11
C THR A 23 -1.80 16.86 0.17
N TYR A 24 -0.66 16.24 -0.09
CA TYR A 24 0.47 16.91 -0.74
C TYR A 24 0.81 16.37 -2.13
N VAL A 25 0.52 15.10 -2.41
CA VAL A 25 0.89 14.51 -3.70
C VAL A 25 -0.07 15.00 -4.78
N ARG A 26 0.45 15.77 -5.73
CA ARG A 26 -0.31 16.18 -6.92
C ARG A 26 0.04 15.23 -8.06
N ILE A 27 -0.96 14.47 -8.51
CA ILE A 27 -0.79 13.53 -9.60
C ILE A 27 -0.95 14.33 -10.89
N PRO A 28 0.08 14.39 -11.76
CA PRO A 28 -0.03 15.13 -13.02
C PRO A 28 -1.13 14.51 -13.88
N SER A 29 -2.16 15.30 -14.19
CA SER A 29 -3.27 14.86 -15.04
C SER A 29 -2.77 14.66 -16.47
N THR A 30 -2.62 13.41 -16.90
CA THR A 30 -2.24 13.04 -18.27
C THR A 30 -3.42 13.13 -19.25
N SER A 31 -4.62 13.44 -18.78
CA SER A 31 -5.82 13.52 -19.62
C SER A 31 -6.50 14.87 -19.43
N THR A 32 -6.63 15.62 -20.52
CA THR A 32 -7.46 16.82 -20.64
C THR A 32 -8.97 16.51 -20.55
N THR A 33 -9.36 15.24 -20.63
CA THR A 33 -10.76 14.82 -20.75
C THR A 33 -11.03 13.48 -20.06
N VAL A 34 -10.96 13.41 -18.72
CA VAL A 34 -11.78 12.43 -17.96
C VAL A 34 -12.05 12.94 -16.54
N THR A 35 -13.29 12.71 -16.15
CA THR A 35 -14.14 13.35 -15.14
C THR A 35 -13.88 12.91 -13.69
N PRO A 36 -14.56 13.58 -12.71
CA PRO A 36 -14.33 13.41 -11.29
C PRO A 36 -15.13 12.21 -10.78
N PHE A 37 -14.53 11.03 -10.81
CA PHE A 37 -15.04 9.94 -9.98
C PHE A 37 -13.90 9.22 -9.27
N GLY A 38 -13.99 9.17 -7.94
CA GLY A 38 -13.05 8.45 -7.06
C GLY A 38 -11.81 9.24 -6.60
N GLY A 39 -11.47 10.39 -7.18
CA GLY A 39 -10.32 11.19 -6.74
C GLY A 39 -9.02 10.37 -6.67
N LYS A 40 -8.35 10.35 -5.51
CA LYS A 40 -7.16 9.51 -5.24
C LYS A 40 -7.48 8.04 -4.93
N LEU A 41 -8.72 7.73 -4.55
CA LEU A 41 -9.16 6.35 -4.26
C LEU A 41 -9.21 5.48 -5.52
N LYS A 42 -9.09 6.05 -6.72
CA LYS A 42 -8.98 5.26 -7.95
C LYS A 42 -7.63 4.56 -8.11
N TYR A 43 -6.60 5.01 -7.40
CA TYR A 43 -5.25 4.44 -7.55
C TYR A 43 -5.10 3.23 -6.63
N LEU A 44 -4.82 2.09 -7.26
CA LEU A 44 -4.57 0.82 -6.58
C LEU A 44 -3.44 0.93 -5.54
N THR A 45 -2.44 1.76 -5.78
CA THR A 45 -1.36 2.08 -4.81
C THR A 45 -1.89 2.74 -3.54
N TYR A 46 -2.82 3.69 -3.68
CA TYR A 46 -3.43 4.37 -2.54
C TYR A 46 -4.38 3.44 -1.78
N LEU A 47 -5.17 2.63 -2.51
CA LEU A 47 -6.02 1.60 -1.90
C LEU A 47 -5.21 0.55 -1.15
N ASN A 48 -4.05 0.15 -1.68
CA ASN A 48 -3.12 -0.74 -0.99
C ASN A 48 -2.63 -0.11 0.33
N ALA A 49 -2.15 1.14 0.30
CA ALA A 49 -1.69 1.82 1.51
C ALA A 49 -2.82 1.97 2.56
N LEU A 50 -4.05 2.24 2.11
CA LEU A 50 -5.23 2.33 2.97
C LEU A 50 -5.57 0.98 3.61
N LEU A 51 -5.54 -0.11 2.83
CA LEU A 51 -5.74 -1.48 3.35
C LEU A 51 -4.68 -1.85 4.39
N GLN A 52 -3.41 -1.50 4.15
CA GLN A 52 -2.34 -1.73 5.13
C GLN A 52 -2.54 -0.90 6.40
N THR A 53 -2.99 0.35 6.29
CA THR A 53 -3.36 1.17 7.44
C THR A 53 -4.45 0.49 8.27
N ILE A 54 -5.53 0.04 7.63
CA ILE A 54 -6.64 -0.66 8.31
C ILE A 54 -6.15 -1.95 8.99
N TYR A 55 -5.32 -2.74 8.31
CA TYR A 55 -4.74 -3.97 8.88
C TYR A 55 -3.96 -3.69 10.18
N PHE A 56 -3.05 -2.72 10.16
CA PHE A 56 -2.21 -2.42 11.32
C PHE A 56 -3.00 -1.74 12.44
N PHE A 57 -4.03 -0.96 12.13
CA PHE A 57 -4.97 -0.45 13.14
C PHE A 57 -5.75 -1.57 13.81
N VAL A 58 -6.27 -2.54 13.06
CA VAL A 58 -6.96 -3.71 13.62
C VAL A 58 -6.01 -4.54 14.47
N ALA A 59 -4.76 -4.73 14.03
CA ALA A 59 -3.73 -5.41 14.81
C ALA A 59 -3.42 -4.66 16.12
N LEU A 60 -3.26 -3.34 16.06
CA LEU A 60 -2.99 -2.51 17.23
C LEU A 60 -4.16 -2.52 18.23
N ILE A 61 -5.41 -2.41 17.76
CA ILE A 61 -6.60 -2.51 18.61
C ILE A 61 -6.68 -3.90 19.27
N ASN A 62 -6.37 -4.96 18.52
CA ASN A 62 -6.30 -6.31 19.06
C ASN A 62 -5.18 -6.46 20.10
N ASP A 63 -4.06 -5.76 19.98
CA ASP A 63 -2.98 -5.80 20.97
C ASP A 63 -3.31 -5.00 22.24
N LEU A 64 -4.12 -3.94 22.13
CA LEU A 64 -4.53 -3.08 23.25
C LEU A 64 -5.73 -3.61 24.03
N ILE A 65 -6.70 -4.23 23.35
CA ILE A 65 -7.99 -4.65 23.93
C ILE A 65 -8.16 -6.17 23.90
N GLY A 66 -7.43 -6.87 23.03
CA GLY A 66 -7.57 -8.31 22.84
C GLY A 66 -6.74 -9.13 23.83
N THR A 67 -7.29 -10.28 24.20
CA THR A 67 -6.56 -11.34 24.90
C THR A 67 -5.53 -11.98 23.96
N ASN A 68 -4.25 -11.91 24.33
CA ASN A 68 -3.11 -12.54 23.64
C ASN A 68 -3.06 -14.08 23.83
N GLU A 69 -4.19 -14.76 23.77
CA GLU A 69 -4.20 -16.22 23.78
C GLU A 69 -3.73 -16.76 22.42
N SER A 70 -2.72 -17.63 22.45
CA SER A 70 -2.10 -18.22 21.26
C SER A 70 -3.02 -19.16 20.48
N ALA A 71 -4.18 -19.54 21.03
CA ALA A 71 -5.21 -20.31 20.34
C ALA A 71 -6.56 -20.21 21.08
N PRO A 72 -7.40 -19.20 20.79
CA PRO A 72 -8.77 -19.18 21.31
C PRO A 72 -9.60 -20.27 20.60
N SER A 73 -10.39 -21.04 21.35
CA SER A 73 -11.27 -22.11 20.85
C SER A 73 -12.18 -21.64 19.70
N ASN A 74 -12.60 -20.38 19.72
CA ASN A 74 -13.27 -19.70 18.61
C ASN A 74 -12.32 -18.71 17.95
N LYS A 75 -11.97 -18.90 16.68
CA LYS A 75 -11.18 -17.92 15.91
C LYS A 75 -11.90 -16.55 15.97
N PRO A 76 -11.33 -15.51 16.58
CA PRO A 76 -12.01 -14.23 16.71
C PRO A 76 -12.29 -13.65 15.33
N LEU A 77 -13.47 -13.05 15.14
CA LEU A 77 -13.93 -12.51 13.85
C LEU A 77 -12.92 -11.51 13.26
N ILE A 78 -12.21 -10.77 14.12
CA ILE A 78 -11.12 -9.86 13.75
C ILE A 78 -9.98 -10.58 13.00
N ARG A 79 -9.65 -11.81 13.41
CA ARG A 79 -8.58 -12.58 12.78
C ARG A 79 -9.02 -13.11 11.42
N ARG A 80 -10.27 -13.55 11.31
CA ARG A 80 -10.85 -14.03 10.05
C ARG A 80 -11.04 -12.90 9.03
N SER A 81 -11.50 -11.72 9.45
CA SER A 81 -11.63 -10.55 8.56
C SER A 81 -10.26 -10.06 8.10
N LYS A 82 -9.27 -10.00 9.01
CA LYS A 82 -7.89 -9.68 8.69
C LYS A 82 -7.29 -10.65 7.66
N ASP A 83 -7.48 -11.95 7.86
CA ASP A 83 -6.93 -12.99 6.97
C ASP A 83 -7.57 -12.94 5.57
N ILE A 84 -8.88 -12.65 5.48
CA ILE A 84 -9.58 -12.47 4.19
C ILE A 84 -9.13 -11.19 3.49
N LEU A 85 -9.08 -10.06 4.20
CA LEU A 85 -8.61 -8.78 3.65
C LEU A 85 -7.17 -8.90 3.16
N PHE A 86 -6.31 -9.59 3.90
CA PHE A 86 -4.92 -9.78 3.54
C PHE A 86 -4.78 -10.72 2.33
N SER A 87 -5.37 -11.92 2.40
CA SER A 87 -5.21 -12.96 1.37
C SER A 87 -5.89 -12.59 0.05
N SER A 88 -7.11 -12.04 0.12
CA SER A 88 -7.93 -11.78 -1.08
C SER A 88 -7.70 -10.41 -1.71
N LEU A 89 -7.26 -9.41 -0.93
CA LEU A 89 -7.12 -8.04 -1.43
C LEU A 89 -5.69 -7.53 -1.30
N ALA A 90 -5.15 -7.42 -0.09
CA ALA A 90 -3.87 -6.74 0.11
C ALA A 90 -2.70 -7.45 -0.58
N PHE A 91 -2.61 -8.78 -0.48
CA PHE A 91 -1.54 -9.57 -1.08
C PHE A 91 -1.54 -9.50 -2.62
N PRO A 92 -2.61 -9.89 -3.33
CA PRO A 92 -2.62 -9.81 -4.80
C PRO A 92 -2.48 -8.38 -5.31
N LEU A 93 -3.06 -7.40 -4.61
CA LEU A 93 -2.96 -5.99 -4.98
C LEU A 93 -1.53 -5.48 -4.83
N SER A 94 -0.84 -5.83 -3.74
CA SER A 94 0.55 -5.46 -3.50
C SER A 94 1.49 -6.04 -4.57
N LEU A 95 1.30 -7.32 -4.94
CA LEU A 95 2.04 -7.94 -6.04
C LEU A 95 1.81 -7.21 -7.37
N PHE A 96 0.55 -6.92 -7.70
CA PHE A 96 0.21 -6.21 -8.93
C PHE A 96 0.82 -4.80 -9.00
N VAL A 97 0.75 -4.04 -7.90
CA VAL A 97 1.34 -2.70 -7.81
C VAL A 97 2.87 -2.76 -7.88
N GLY A 98 3.50 -3.73 -7.22
CA GLY A 98 4.94 -3.95 -7.25
C GLY A 98 5.46 -4.23 -8.66
N GLU A 99 4.86 -5.19 -9.35
CA GLU A 99 5.22 -5.55 -10.74
C GLU A 99 4.99 -4.39 -11.71
N SER A 100 3.86 -3.69 -11.57
CA SER A 100 3.55 -2.52 -12.38
C SER A 100 4.57 -1.40 -12.19
N LEU A 101 4.96 -1.12 -10.95
CA LEU A 101 5.97 -0.10 -10.65
C LEU A 101 7.35 -0.50 -11.18
N ASN A 102 7.77 -1.75 -10.95
CA ASN A 102 9.04 -2.26 -11.42
C ASN A 102 9.16 -2.16 -12.95
N THR A 103 8.09 -2.51 -13.66
CA THR A 103 8.02 -2.40 -15.13
C THR A 103 8.19 -0.94 -15.59
N VAL A 104 7.52 0.00 -14.95
CA VAL A 104 7.63 1.44 -15.28
C VAL A 104 9.02 1.97 -14.99
N VAL A 105 9.62 1.60 -13.86
CA VAL A 105 10.97 2.02 -13.48
C VAL A 105 12.00 1.47 -14.46
N TRP A 106 11.92 0.18 -14.79
CA TRP A 106 12.82 -0.45 -15.74
C TRP A 106 12.71 0.15 -17.14
N SER A 107 11.48 0.45 -17.60
CA SER A 107 11.28 1.13 -18.88
C SER A 107 11.99 2.49 -18.93
N LYS A 108 11.94 3.26 -17.84
CA LYS A 108 12.64 4.55 -17.75
C LYS A 108 14.16 4.40 -17.76
N GLU A 109 14.67 3.39 -17.05
CA GLU A 109 16.10 3.08 -17.02
C GLU A 109 16.62 2.72 -18.43
N VAL A 110 15.93 1.83 -19.14
CA VAL A 110 16.24 1.44 -20.52
C VAL A 110 16.21 2.65 -21.46
N GLU A 111 15.20 3.52 -21.37
CA GLU A 111 15.17 4.74 -22.18
C GLU A 111 16.36 5.67 -21.93
N SER A 112 16.80 5.79 -20.67
CA SER A 112 17.92 6.65 -20.28
C SER A 112 19.25 6.12 -20.83
N THR A 113 19.46 4.80 -20.76
CA THR A 113 20.68 4.14 -21.26
C THR A 113 20.77 4.20 -22.78
N VAL A 114 19.64 4.00 -23.49
CA VAL A 114 19.58 4.15 -24.96
C VAL A 114 19.90 5.59 -25.39
N LYS A 115 19.34 6.61 -24.72
CA LYS A 115 19.62 8.03 -25.02
C LYS A 115 21.09 8.38 -24.76
N SER A 116 21.67 7.88 -23.66
CA SER A 116 23.09 8.06 -23.33
C SER A 116 24.01 7.44 -24.39
N GLY A 117 23.71 6.21 -24.85
CA GLY A 117 24.47 5.54 -25.91
C GLY A 117 24.45 6.30 -27.24
N LYS A 118 23.27 6.79 -27.66
CA LYS A 118 23.15 7.62 -28.88
C LYS A 118 23.97 8.91 -28.81
N LYS A 119 24.10 9.51 -27.63
CA LYS A 119 24.85 10.76 -27.42
C LYS A 119 26.38 10.56 -27.45
N LYS A 120 26.87 9.35 -27.12
CA LYS A 120 28.29 9.00 -27.20
C LYS A 120 28.74 8.54 -28.60
N ALA A 121 27.80 8.10 -29.43
CA ALA A 121 28.06 7.63 -30.79
C ALA A 121 28.04 8.76 -31.85
N LYS A 122 27.82 10.01 -31.43
CA LYS A 122 27.77 11.22 -32.27
C LYS A 122 28.85 12.18 -31.80
#